data_AF-A0A7V9BG86-F1
#
_entry.id   AF-A0A7V9BG86-F1
#
_cell.length_a   1.000
_cell.length_b   1.000
_cell.length_c   1.000
_cell.angle_alpha   90.00
_cell.angle_beta   90.00
_cell.angle_gamma   90.00
#
_symmetry.space_group_name_H-M   'P 1'
#
loop_
_entity.id
_entity.type
_entity.pdbx_description
1 polymer ?
#
loop_
_entity_poly.entity_id
_entity_poly.type
_entity_poly.pdbx_seq_one_letter_code
_entity_poly.pdbx_strand_id
1 'polypeptide(L)' 'QAKVEQIYSVMQTSSSRGMQTMEQSLADLALRRVITADVAFSRSTRPDQLRGLLERGGYIDFTTPKSSNNGLVLAAEV' A
#
# COMPACT_ATOMS: atom_id res chain seq x y z
N GLN A 1 -14.46 -10.20 17.55
CA GLN A 1 -14.17 -9.64 16.21
C GLN A 1 -14.83 -8.27 15.99
N ALA A 2 -16.14 -8.09 16.27
CA ALA A 2 -16.89 -6.84 16.04
C ALA A 2 -16.30 -5.54 16.64
N LYS A 3 -15.60 -5.62 17.79
CA LYS A 3 -15.05 -4.44 18.46
C LYS A 3 -13.91 -3.77 17.68
N VAL A 4 -13.12 -4.55 16.92
CA VAL A 4 -11.96 -4.04 16.16
C VAL A 4 -12.41 -3.21 14.96
N GLU A 5 -13.46 -3.64 14.26
CA GLU A 5 -14.05 -2.90 13.15
C GLU A 5 -14.71 -1.60 13.62
N GLN A 6 -15.37 -1.63 14.78
CA GLN A 6 -15.97 -0.44 15.39
C GLN A 6 -14.92 0.63 15.71
N ILE A 7 -13.79 0.26 16.33
CA ILE A 7 -12.71 1.21 16.64
C ILE A 7 -12.17 1.84 15.35
N TYR A 8 -12.08 1.06 14.27
CA TYR A 8 -11.56 1.56 13.01
C TYR A 8 -12.50 2.56 12.31
N SER A 9 -13.81 2.32 12.37
CA SER A 9 -14.80 3.30 11.90
C SER A 9 -14.72 4.61 12.70
N VAL A 10 -14.53 4.52 14.02
CA VAL A 10 -14.30 5.70 14.86
C VAL A 10 -13.02 6.42 14.46
N MET A 11 -11.90 5.71 14.25
CA MET A 11 -10.63 6.33 13.84
C MET A 11 -10.71 6.99 12.45
N GLN A 12 -11.39 6.37 11.48
CA GLN A 12 -11.55 6.95 10.14
C GLN A 12 -12.38 8.24 10.16
N THR A 13 -13.50 8.25 10.89
CA THR A 13 -14.41 9.40 10.96
C THR A 13 -13.87 10.54 11.82
N SER A 14 -12.92 10.26 12.70
CA SER A 14 -12.32 11.24 13.61
C SER A 14 -10.92 11.69 13.19
N SER A 15 -10.57 11.46 11.92
CA SER A 15 -9.29 11.90 11.36
C SER A 15 -9.08 13.42 11.48
N SER A 16 -10.17 14.21 11.44
CA SER A 16 -10.15 15.66 11.71
C SER A 16 -9.72 16.03 13.14
N ARG A 17 -9.80 15.09 14.09
CA ARG A 17 -9.33 15.23 15.47
C ARG A 17 -7.94 14.64 15.68
N GLY A 18 -7.20 14.39 14.60
CA GLY A 18 -5.83 13.87 14.63
C GLY A 18 -5.74 12.36 14.83
N MET A 19 -6.84 11.61 14.74
CA MET A 19 -6.76 10.16 14.73
C MET A 19 -6.23 9.66 13.38
N GLN A 20 -5.39 8.64 13.43
CA GLN A 20 -4.78 8.04 12.27
C GLN A 20 -4.79 6.53 12.41
N THR A 21 -5.22 5.84 11.35
CA THR A 21 -5.09 4.40 11.26
C THR A 21 -3.68 4.01 10.83
N MET A 22 -3.26 2.79 11.13
CA MET A 22 -1.96 2.28 10.70
C MET A 22 -1.78 2.40 9.17
N GLU A 23 -2.82 2.12 8.40
CA GLU A 23 -2.85 2.20 6.95
C GLU A 23 -2.68 3.64 6.45
N GLN A 24 -3.25 4.64 7.16
CA GLN A 24 -3.02 6.05 6.85
C GLN A 24 -1.57 6.46 7.16
N SER A 25 -0.97 5.96 8.25
CA SER A 25 0.46 6.21 8.55
C SER A 25 1.38 5.56 7.52
N LEU A 26 1.11 4.32 7.15
CA LEU A 26 1.88 3.61 6.13
C LEU A 26 1.77 4.29 4.76
N ALA A 27 0.57 4.77 4.39
CA ALA A 27 0.36 5.53 3.15
C ALA A 27 1.18 6.83 3.14
N ASP A 28 1.15 7.60 4.22
CA ASP A 28 1.93 8.84 4.35
C ASP A 28 3.43 8.58 4.24
N LEU A 29 3.95 7.55 4.92
CA LEU A 29 5.36 7.17 4.84
C LEU A 29 5.78 6.74 3.43
N ALA A 30 4.93 6.00 2.72
CA ALA A 30 5.20 5.59 1.34
C ALA A 30 5.14 6.77 0.37
N LEU A 31 4.15 7.66 0.50
CA LEU A 31 4.04 8.88 -0.30
C LEU A 31 5.25 9.81 -0.12
N ARG A 32 5.77 9.92 1.10
CA ARG A 32 7.00 10.64 1.43
C ARG A 32 8.29 9.90 1.04
N ARG A 33 8.19 8.72 0.44
CA ARG A 33 9.33 7.87 0.04
C ARG A 33 10.23 7.42 1.20
N VAL A 34 9.70 7.40 2.42
CA VAL A 34 10.42 6.90 3.60
C VAL A 34 10.48 5.36 3.56
N ILE A 35 9.45 4.72 2.99
CA ILE A 35 9.36 3.27 2.77
C ILE A 35 8.91 2.97 1.35
N THR A 36 9.14 1.74 0.88
CA THR A 36 8.60 1.25 -0.39
C THR A 36 7.18 0.73 -0.22
N ALA A 37 6.41 0.70 -1.31
CA ALA A 37 5.06 0.13 -1.31
C ALA A 37 5.05 -1.34 -0.85
N ASP A 38 6.01 -2.14 -1.29
CA ASP A 38 6.13 -3.56 -0.91
C ASP A 38 6.27 -3.76 0.60
N VAL A 39 7.09 -2.92 1.25
CA VAL A 39 7.26 -2.90 2.71
C VAL A 39 5.97 -2.45 3.41
N ALA A 40 5.30 -1.43 2.87
CA ALA A 40 4.03 -0.94 3.41
C ALA A 40 2.94 -2.03 3.34
N PHE A 41 2.83 -2.73 2.21
CA PHE A 41 1.87 -3.82 2.01
C PHE A 41 2.18 -5.03 2.90
N SER A 42 3.45 -5.39 3.06
CA SER A 42 3.87 -6.50 3.92
C SER A 42 3.56 -6.28 5.41
N ARG A 43 3.43 -5.02 5.84
CA ARG A 43 3.12 -4.65 7.23
C ARG A 43 1.65 -4.31 7.45
N SER A 44 0.90 -4.02 6.39
CA SER A 44 -0.51 -3.65 6.48
C SER A 44 -1.37 -4.85 6.84
N THR A 45 -2.30 -4.68 7.77
CA THR A 45 -3.33 -5.69 8.06
C THR A 45 -4.47 -5.61 7.05
N ARG A 46 -4.61 -4.49 6.34
CA ARG A 46 -5.63 -4.24 5.32
C ARG A 46 -5.01 -3.65 4.05
N PRO A 47 -4.45 -4.50 3.18
CA PRO A 47 -3.77 -4.05 1.96
C PRO A 47 -4.70 -3.31 0.99
N ASP A 48 -5.97 -3.68 0.88
CA ASP A 48 -6.92 -3.02 -0.03
C ASP A 48 -7.20 -1.57 0.37
N GLN A 49 -7.33 -1.29 1.66
CA GLN A 49 -7.49 0.07 2.18
C GLN A 49 -6.22 0.90 1.93
N LEU A 50 -5.05 0.31 2.20
CA LEU A 50 -3.77 0.96 1.94
C LEU A 50 -3.59 1.29 0.44
N ARG A 51 -3.96 0.37 -0.45
CA ARG A 51 -3.93 0.59 -1.91
C ARG A 51 -4.78 1.78 -2.31
N GLY A 52 -6.03 1.84 -1.85
CA GLY A 52 -6.92 2.97 -2.16
C GLY A 52 -6.40 4.31 -1.62
N LEU A 53 -5.71 4.31 -0.47
CA LEU A 53 -5.05 5.51 0.08
C LEU A 53 -3.87 5.95 -0.78
N LEU A 54 -3.04 5.01 -1.25
CA LEU A 54 -1.90 5.29 -2.11
C LEU A 54 -2.34 5.79 -3.50
N GLU A 55 -3.36 5.17 -4.09
CA GLU A 55 -3.93 5.59 -5.37
C GLU A 55 -4.50 7.01 -5.30
N ARG A 56 -5.26 7.32 -4.25
CA ARG A 56 -5.74 8.68 -3.99
C ARG A 56 -4.63 9.69 -3.74
N GLY A 57 -3.53 9.25 -3.11
CA GLY A 57 -2.35 10.06 -2.85
C GLY A 57 -1.44 10.26 -4.07
N GLY A 58 -1.75 9.65 -5.21
CA GLY A 58 -0.92 9.74 -6.41
C GLY A 58 0.41 9.00 -6.29
N TYR A 59 0.46 7.92 -5.51
CA TYR A 59 1.69 7.13 -5.37
C TYR A 59 2.07 6.49 -6.70
N ILE A 60 3.18 6.96 -7.27
CA ILE A 60 3.81 6.40 -8.47
C ILE A 60 5.02 5.57 -8.03
N ASP A 61 4.89 4.25 -8.11
CA ASP A 61 5.99 3.36 -7.72
C ASP A 61 7.10 3.40 -8.76
N PHE A 62 8.30 3.82 -8.34
CA PHE A 62 9.49 3.82 -9.19
C PHE A 62 10.54 2.81 -8.71
N THR A 63 10.32 2.19 -7.54
CA THR A 63 11.30 1.34 -6.87
C THR A 63 11.11 -0.13 -7.18
N THR A 64 9.94 -0.53 -7.69
CA THR A 64 9.70 -1.90 -8.13
C THR A 64 9.88 -2.00 -9.65
N PRO A 65 11.05 -2.43 -10.17
CA PRO A 65 11.11 -2.90 -11.54
C PRO A 65 10.14 -4.08 -11.64
N LYS A 66 8.98 -3.87 -12.25
CA LYS A 66 8.11 -4.93 -12.72
C LYS A 66 9.02 -5.90 -13.46
N SER A 67 9.19 -7.11 -12.92
CA SER A 67 9.93 -8.18 -13.59
C SER A 67 9.42 -8.28 -15.02
N SER A 68 10.23 -7.79 -15.95
CA SER A 68 10.03 -8.02 -17.38
C SER A 68 10.35 -9.48 -17.58
N ASN A 69 9.33 -10.33 -17.36
CA ASN A 69 9.28 -11.62 -17.99
C ASN A 69 9.01 -11.39 -19.49
N ASN A 70 10.00 -10.85 -20.19
CA ASN A 70 10.15 -11.18 -21.60
C ASN A 70 10.58 -12.65 -21.62
N GLY A 71 9.57 -13.53 -21.68
CA GLY A 71 9.76 -14.92 -22.07
C GLY A 71 10.58 -14.91 -23.36
N LEU A 72 11.79 -15.45 -23.24
CA LEU A 72 12.78 -15.59 -24.28
C LEU A 72 12.20 -16.51 -25.37
N VAL A 73 11.47 -15.93 -26.32
CA VAL A 73 11.30 -16.54 -27.65
C VAL A 73 12.68 -16.52 -28.30
N LEU A 74 13.06 -17.63 -28.97
CA LEU A 74 14.34 -17.93 -29.64
C LEU A 74 15.47 -18.52 -28.76
N ALA A 75 15.51 -19.85 -28.63
CA ALA A 75 16.73 -20.66 -28.77
C ALA A 75 16.41 -22.16 -28.58
N ALA A 76 15.84 -22.81 -29.60
CA ALA A 76 15.93 -24.26 -29.79
C ALA A 76 15.55 -24.60 -31.24
N GLU A 77 16.42 -24.21 -32.17
CA GLU A 77 16.50 -24.80 -33.50
C GLU A 77 17.77 -25.66 -33.49
N VAL A 78 17.59 -26.96 -33.28
CA VAL A 78 18.39 -28.10 -33.77
C VAL A 78 17.60 -29.39 -33.59
#